data_AF-A0A7X4I084-F1
#
_entry.id   AF-A0A7X4I084-F1
#
_cell.length_a   1.000
_cell.length_b   1.000
_cell.length_c   1.000
_cell.angle_alpha   90.00
_cell.angle_beta   90.00
_cell.angle_gamma   90.00
#
_symmetry.space_group_name_H-M   'P 1'
#
loop_
_entity.id
_entity.type
_entity.pdbx_description
1 polymer ?
#
loop_
_entity_poly.entity_id
_entity_poly.type
_entity_poly.pdbx_seq_one_letter_code
_entity_poly.pdbx_strand_id
1 'polypeptide(L)' 'MKPDPIVAEVRAVRDRLAARFNYDIDAIVRHIRSMEAASGRTFVQPPQSSIAAMNAATDNAPGEGRGANES' A
#
# COMPACT_ATOMS: atom_id res chain seq x y z
N MET A 1 -18.16 -10.96 10.28
CA MET A 1 -17.86 -11.07 8.84
C MET A 1 -17.03 -12.33 8.63
N LYS A 2 -17.45 -13.25 7.74
CA LYS A 2 -16.73 -14.51 7.51
C LYS A 2 -15.44 -14.21 6.72
N PRO A 3 -14.26 -14.73 7.12
CA PRO A 3 -13.05 -14.53 6.33
C PRO A 3 -13.20 -15.22 4.98
N ASP A 4 -12.91 -14.47 3.92
CA ASP A 4 -12.87 -14.98 2.55
C ASP A 4 -11.65 -15.92 2.40
N PRO A 5 -11.84 -17.16 1.92
CA PRO A 5 -10.75 -18.13 1.78
C PRO A 5 -9.62 -17.64 0.86
N ILE A 6 -9.91 -16.87 -0.19
CA ILE A 6 -8.91 -16.30 -1.10
C ILE A 6 -8.07 -15.26 -0.35
N VAL A 7 -8.73 -14.40 0.42
CA VAL A 7 -8.03 -13.38 1.22
C VAL A 7 -7.16 -14.02 2.29
N ALA A 8 -7.60 -15.12 2.90
CA ALA A 8 -6.82 -15.86 3.89
C ALA A 8 -5.53 -16.42 3.30
N GLU A 9 -5.59 -16.99 2.09
CA GLU A 9 -4.41 -17.48 1.37
C GLU A 9 -3.44 -16.36 1.03
N VAL A 10 -3.93 -15.25 0.45
CA VAL A 10 -3.09 -14.08 0.12
C VAL A 10 -2.39 -13.53 1.36
N ARG A 11 -3.10 -13.48 2.50
CA ARG A 11 -2.50 -13.06 3.78
C ARG A 11 -1.39 -14.00 4.23
N ALA A 12 -1.62 -15.31 4.17
CA ALA A 12 -0.60 -16.30 4.55
C ALA A 12 0.67 -16.19 3.69
N VAL A 13 0.52 -16.00 2.37
CA VAL A 13 1.65 -15.79 1.46
C VAL A 13 2.38 -14.48 1.78
N ARG A 14 1.65 -13.39 1.96
CA ARG A 14 2.21 -12.08 2.31
C ARG A 14 3.00 -12.15 3.61
N ASP A 15 2.45 -12.78 4.64
CA ASP A 15 3.08 -12.86 5.96
C ASP A 15 4.36 -13.71 5.89
N ARG A 16 4.34 -14.84 5.17
CA ARG A 16 5.54 -15.65 4.94
C ARG A 16 6.63 -14.88 4.20
N LEU A 17 6.26 -14.07 3.19
CA LEU A 17 7.22 -13.24 2.47
C LEU A 17 7.79 -12.14 3.37
N ALA A 18 6.96 -11.44 4.12
CA ALA A 18 7.39 -10.37 5.02
C ALA A 18 8.28 -10.88 6.16
N ALA A 19 7.97 -12.05 6.73
CA ALA A 19 8.77 -12.67 7.78
C ALA A 19 10.23 -12.94 7.35
N ARG A 20 10.47 -13.24 6.07
CA ARG A 20 11.84 -13.41 5.53
C ARG A 20 12.69 -12.14 5.61
N PHE A 21 12.05 -10.98 5.71
CA PHE A 21 12.68 -9.67 5.82
C PHE A 21 12.43 -9.03 7.20
N ASN A 22 12.02 -9.81 8.20
CA ASN A 22 11.67 -9.29 9.53
C ASN A 22 10.64 -8.15 9.48
N TYR A 23 9.72 -8.20 8.51
CA TYR A 23 8.72 -7.17 8.25
C TYR A 23 9.30 -5.77 7.95
N ASP A 24 10.59 -5.67 7.61
CA ASP A 24 11.22 -4.44 7.13
C ASP A 24 10.81 -4.19 5.66
N ILE A 25 9.93 -3.22 5.46
CA ILE A 25 9.43 -2.82 4.14
C ILE A 25 10.58 -2.32 3.24
N ASP A 26 11.54 -1.59 3.79
CA ASP A 26 12.66 -1.08 3.02
C ASP A 26 13.57 -2.23 2.55
N ALA A 27 13.76 -3.26 3.39
CA ALA A 27 14.49 -4.46 2.99
C ALA A 27 13.81 -5.22 1.84
N ILE A 28 12.48 -5.35 1.87
CA ILE A 28 11.70 -5.97 0.80
C ILE A 28 11.88 -5.18 -0.51
N VAL A 29 11.74 -3.85 -0.45
CA VAL A 29 11.87 -2.98 -1.63
C VAL A 29 13.28 -3.05 -2.20
N ARG A 30 14.32 -3.00 -1.36
CA ARG A 30 15.71 -3.15 -1.79
C ARG A 30 15.93 -4.48 -2.50
N HIS A 31 15.43 -5.58 -1.95
CA HIS A 31 15.54 -6.91 -2.54
C HIS A 31 14.86 -6.99 -3.92
N ILE A 32 13.64 -6.47 -4.03
CA ILE A 32 12.91 -6.43 -5.31
C ILE A 32 13.72 -5.67 -6.36
N ARG A 33 14.22 -4.47 -6.05
CA ARG A 33 15.03 -3.68 -6.98
C ARG A 33 16.30 -4.41 -7.44
N SER A 34 16.95 -5.14 -6.55
CA SER A 34 18.10 -5.97 -6.91
C SER A 34 17.71 -7.09 -7.89
N MET A 35 16.57 -7.73 -7.69
CA MET A 35 16.05 -8.74 -8.61
C MET A 35 15.66 -8.14 -9.96
N GLU A 36 15.02 -6.97 -9.98
CA GLU A 36 14.67 -6.25 -11.21
C GLU A 36 15.91 -5.97 -12.04
N ALA A 37 16.95 -5.39 -11.42
CA ALA A 37 18.22 -5.10 -12.07
C ALA A 37 18.92 -6.35 -12.62
N ALA A 38 18.84 -7.48 -11.90
CA ALA A 38 19.42 -8.75 -12.34
C ALA A 38 18.59 -9.49 -13.41
N SER A 39 17.30 -9.15 -13.57
CA SER A 39 16.38 -9.91 -14.42
C SER A 39 16.57 -9.69 -15.92
N GLY A 40 17.28 -8.62 -16.33
CA GLY A 40 17.41 -8.22 -17.73
C GLY A 40 16.08 -7.81 -18.39
N ARG A 41 15.01 -7.62 -17.61
CA ARG A 41 13.68 -7.23 -18.10
C ARG A 41 13.52 -5.71 -18.08
N THR A 42 12.77 -5.18 -19.02
CA THR A 42 12.38 -3.76 -19.05
C THR A 42 11.17 -3.54 -18.15
N PHE A 43 11.32 -2.68 -17.14
CA PHE A 43 10.23 -2.26 -16.26
C PHE A 43 9.68 -0.90 -16.71
N VAL A 44 8.36 -0.78 -16.80
CA VAL A 44 7.70 0.50 -17.10
C VAL A 44 7.45 1.26 -15.82
N GLN A 45 7.79 2.55 -15.81
CA GLN A 45 7.36 3.45 -14.73
C GLN A 45 5.96 3.97 -15.06
N PRO A 46 4.95 3.72 -14.22
CA PRO A 46 3.64 4.31 -14.44
C PRO A 46 3.77 5.85 -14.36
N PRO A 47 2.99 6.60 -15.14
CA PRO A 47 2.91 8.05 -14.97
C PRO A 47 2.52 8.34 -13.52
N GLN A 48 3.09 9.39 -12.93
CA GLN A 48 2.71 9.83 -11.60
C GLN A 48 1.29 10.39 -11.64
N SER A 49 0.27 9.51 -11.65
CA SER A 49 -1.08 9.90 -11.28
C SER A 49 -1.01 10.31 -9.82
N SER A 50 -1.18 11.60 -9.59
CA SER A 50 -0.92 12.25 -8.32
C SER A 50 -1.97 11.83 -7.30
N ILE A 51 -1.78 10.67 -6.67
CA ILE A 51 -2.40 10.35 -5.38
C ILE A 51 -2.08 11.49 -4.38
N ALA A 52 -0.91 12.13 -4.52
CA ALA A 52 -0.58 13.37 -3.82
C ALA A 52 -1.56 14.53 -4.13
N ALA A 53 -2.05 14.69 -5.37
CA ALA A 53 -3.05 15.70 -5.70
C ALA A 53 -4.45 15.30 -5.23
N MET A 54 -4.79 14.00 -5.24
CA MET A 54 -6.04 13.51 -4.66
C MET A 54 -6.09 13.72 -3.14
N ASN A 55 -5.00 13.44 -2.42
CA ASN A 55 -4.90 13.70 -0.98
C ASN A 55 -4.95 15.20 -0.66
N ALA A 56 -4.24 16.04 -1.43
CA ALA A 56 -4.29 17.49 -1.27
C ALA A 56 -5.70 18.09 -1.52
N ALA A 57 -6.51 17.50 -2.39
CA ALA A 57 -7.88 17.92 -2.62
C ALA A 57 -8.82 17.54 -1.46
N THR A 58 -8.50 16.47 -0.72
CA THR A 58 -9.34 15.98 0.39
C THR A 58 -9.11 16.78 1.68
N ASP A 59 -7.89 17.29 1.88
CA ASP A 59 -7.56 18.15 3.04
C ASP A 59 -8.09 19.60 2.91
N ASN A 60 -8.51 20.04 1.72
CA ASN A 60 -9.06 21.38 1.48
C ASN A 60 -10.60 21.43 1.46
N ALA A 61 -11.29 20.34 1.82
CA ALA A 61 -12.75 20.37 1.96
C ALA A 61 -13.13 21.20 3.20
N PRO A 62 -13.99 22.24 3.08
CA PRO A 62 -14.48 22.97 4.25
C PRO A 62 -15.28 21.99 5.12
N GLY A 63 -14.87 21.84 6.38
CA GLY A 63 -15.47 20.89 7.32
C GLY A 63 -16.97 21.11 7.44
N GLU A 64 -17.76 20.13 7.00
CA GLU A 64 -19.17 20.03 7.37
C GLU A 64 -19.24 19.79 8.88
N GLY A 65 -19.56 20.85 9.62
CA GLY A 65 -19.79 20.81 11.05
C GLY A 65 -20.90 19.81 11.39
N ARG A 66 -20.52 18.67 11.96
CA ARG A 66 -21.43 17.80 12.71
C ARG A 66 -20.99 17.78 14.16
N GLY A 67 -21.78 18.41 15.03
CA GLY A 67 -21.60 18.29 16.47
C GLY A 67 -22.14 19.47 17.28
N ALA A 68 -23.45 19.68 17.27
CA ALA A 68 -24.13 20.45 18.30
C ALA A 68 -25.57 19.96 18.45
N ASN A 69 -25.73 18.77 19.02
CA ASN A 69 -26.90 18.42 19.82
C ASN A 69 -26.57 17.19 20.66
N GLU A 70 -26.33 17.37 21.95
CA GLU A 70 -26.66 16.45 23.05
C GLU A 70 -26.09 16.99 24.37
N SER A 71 -26.92 17.73 25.13
CA SER A 71 -27.10 17.67 26.60
C SER A 71 -27.97 18.84 27.06
#